data_AF-A0A0H1ALK0-F1
#
_entry.id   AF-A0A0H1ALK0-F1
#
_cell.length_a   1.000
_cell.length_b   1.000
_cell.length_c   1.000
_cell.angle_alpha   90.00
_cell.angle_beta   90.00
_cell.angle_gamma   90.00
#
_symmetry.space_group_name_H-M   'P 1'
#
loop_
_entity.id
_entity.type
_entity.pdbx_description
1 polymer ?
#
loop_
_entity_poly.entity_id
_entity_poly.type
_entity_poly.pdbx_seq_one_letter_code
_entity_poly.pdbx_strand_id
1 'polypeptide(L)'
;SVSDDTARKIDEVVREILDRAYARTREILTGNIDKLHAMSKLLLEYETIDVPQIDAIMEGRDPPPPMGWGKANPPGGGGDDGDMGGKRPLQPIGGAAEQA
;
A
#
# COMPACT_ATOMS: atom_id res chain seq x y z
N SER A 1 6.76 -43.75 -19.23
CA SER A 1 7.23 -42.64 -18.38
C SER A 1 6.21 -42.29 -17.33
N VAL A 2 6.36 -42.79 -16.10
CA VAL A 2 5.56 -42.35 -14.94
C VAL A 2 5.85 -40.87 -14.60
N SER A 3 7.05 -40.38 -14.95
CA SER A 3 7.48 -38.99 -14.75
C SER A 3 6.64 -37.98 -15.56
N ASP A 4 6.34 -38.27 -16.82
CA ASP A 4 5.63 -37.33 -17.71
C ASP A 4 4.16 -37.17 -17.31
N ASP A 5 3.52 -38.27 -16.89
CA ASP A 5 2.14 -38.24 -16.40
C ASP A 5 2.04 -37.55 -15.04
N THR A 6 3.04 -37.74 -14.17
CA THR A 6 3.09 -37.06 -12.87
C THR A 6 3.33 -35.56 -13.05
N ALA A 7 4.25 -35.16 -13.93
CA ALA A 7 4.52 -33.76 -14.23
C ALA A 7 3.28 -33.05 -14.79
N ARG A 8 2.58 -33.66 -15.75
CA ARG A 8 1.32 -33.13 -16.30
C ARG A 8 0.26 -32.90 -15.23
N LYS A 9 0.12 -33.85 -14.31
CA LYS A 9 -0.84 -33.76 -13.20
C LYS A 9 -0.49 -32.66 -12.21
N ILE A 10 0.80 -32.39 -12.00
CA ILE A 10 1.25 -31.25 -11.17
C ILE A 10 0.86 -29.94 -11.85
N ASP A 11 1.15 -29.78 -13.14
CA ASP A 11 0.84 -28.55 -13.88
C ASP A 11 -0.66 -28.24 -13.90
N GLU A 12 -1.51 -29.27 -14.04
CA GLU A 12 -2.96 -29.15 -13.94
C GLU A 12 -3.38 -28.63 -12.57
N VAL A 13 -2.87 -29.21 -11.48
CA VAL A 13 -3.20 -28.78 -10.11
C VAL A 13 -2.71 -27.36 -9.83
N VAL A 14 -1.52 -26.99 -10.31
CA VAL A 14 -0.99 -25.63 -10.16
C VAL A 14 -1.90 -24.63 -10.86
N ARG A 15 -2.32 -24.93 -12.10
CA ARG A 15 -3.26 -24.08 -12.84
C ARG A 15 -4.58 -23.92 -12.09
N GLU A 16 -5.16 -25.00 -11.60
CA GLU A 16 -6.40 -24.93 -10.82
C GLU A 16 -6.27 -24.08 -9.55
N ILE A 17 -5.12 -24.16 -8.86
CA ILE A 17 -4.87 -23.33 -7.68
C ILE A 17 -4.85 -21.84 -8.06
N LEU A 18 -4.14 -21.50 -9.15
CA LEU A 18 -4.05 -20.13 -9.63
C LEU A 18 -5.40 -19.59 -10.07
N ASP A 19 -6.17 -20.37 -10.82
CA ASP A 19 -7.49 -19.97 -11.32
C ASP A 19 -8.46 -19.73 -10.15
N ARG A 20 -8.47 -20.61 -9.15
CA ARG A 20 -9.28 -20.42 -7.93
C ARG A 20 -8.86 -19.18 -7.14
N ALA A 21 -7.56 -18.96 -6.97
CA ALA A 21 -7.04 -17.79 -6.26
C ALA A 21 -7.38 -16.48 -6.99
N TYR A 22 -7.23 -16.47 -8.32
CA TYR A 22 -7.58 -15.33 -9.16
C TYR A 22 -9.07 -15.02 -9.09
N ALA A 23 -9.93 -16.03 -9.27
CA ALA A 23 -11.37 -15.86 -9.21
C ALA A 23 -11.83 -15.30 -7.85
N ARG A 24 -11.34 -15.88 -6.75
CA ARG A 24 -11.61 -15.40 -5.39
C ARG A 24 -11.14 -13.97 -5.19
N THR A 25 -9.94 -13.63 -5.63
CA THR A 25 -9.39 -12.27 -5.51
C THR A 25 -10.25 -11.28 -6.28
N ARG A 26 -10.64 -11.62 -7.51
CA ARG A 26 -11.51 -10.78 -8.34
C ARG A 26 -12.87 -10.57 -7.68
N GLU A 27 -13.48 -11.62 -7.12
CA GLU A 27 -14.74 -11.51 -6.38
C GLU A 27 -14.61 -10.56 -5.18
N ILE A 28 -13.57 -10.71 -4.37
CA ILE A 28 -13.32 -9.84 -3.20
C ILE A 28 -13.15 -8.38 -3.64
N LEU A 29 -12.32 -8.12 -4.65
CA LEU A 29 -12.04 -6.77 -5.13
C LEU A 29 -13.27 -6.12 -5.79
N THR A 30 -14.01 -6.87 -6.60
CA THR A 30 -15.22 -6.34 -7.26
C THR A 30 -16.39 -6.14 -6.29
N GLY A 31 -16.52 -7.00 -5.27
CA GLY A 31 -17.49 -6.80 -4.18
C GLY A 31 -17.17 -5.60 -3.28
N ASN A 32 -15.93 -5.10 -3.32
CA ASN A 32 -15.45 -3.94 -2.54
C ASN A 32 -14.90 -2.84 -3.47
N ILE A 33 -15.52 -2.66 -4.64
CA ILE A 33 -15.01 -1.74 -5.67
C ILE A 33 -14.96 -0.29 -5.20
N ASP A 34 -15.86 0.11 -4.30
CA ASP A 34 -15.89 1.40 -3.62
C ASP A 34 -14.58 1.66 -2.87
N LYS A 35 -14.12 0.69 -2.08
CA LYS A 35 -12.87 0.76 -1.29
C LYS A 35 -11.66 0.74 -2.20
N LEU A 36 -11.67 -0.10 -3.24
CA LEU A 36 -10.60 -0.14 -4.24
C LEU A 36 -10.42 1.23 -4.92
N HIS A 37 -11.52 1.86 -5.35
CA HIS A 37 -11.48 3.17 -5.96
C HIS A 37 -11.07 4.27 -4.96
N ALA A 38 -11.48 4.18 -3.69
CA ALA A 38 -11.04 5.11 -2.65
C ALA A 38 -9.52 5.05 -2.42
N MET A 39 -8.96 3.84 -2.28
CA MET A 39 -7.51 3.64 -2.14
C MET A 39 -6.76 4.15 -3.37
N SER A 40 -7.28 3.87 -4.56
CA SER A 40 -6.66 4.33 -5.83
C SER A 40 -6.61 5.85 -5.92
N LYS A 41 -7.68 6.55 -5.51
CA LYS A 41 -7.71 8.02 -5.48
C LYS A 41 -6.70 8.59 -4.48
N LEU A 42 -6.61 8.01 -3.29
CA LEU A 42 -5.63 8.45 -2.29
C LEU A 42 -4.19 8.25 -2.76
N LEU A 43 -3.89 7.13 -3.42
CA LEU A 43 -2.56 6.88 -3.99
C LEU A 43 -2.22 7.87 -5.11
N LEU A 44 -3.21 8.33 -5.88
CA LEU A 44 -3.00 9.39 -6.88
C LEU A 44 -2.74 10.76 -6.23
N GLU A 45 -3.31 11.03 -5.05
CA GLU A 45 -3.14 12.30 -4.33
C GLU A 45 -1.84 12.35 -3.52
N TYR A 46 -1.49 11.25 -2.85
CA TYR A 46 -0.41 11.21 -1.84
C TYR A 46 0.75 10.26 -2.16
N GLU A 47 0.71 9.52 -3.28
CA GLU A 47 1.70 8.51 -3.71
C GLU A 47 1.76 7.25 -2.81
N THR A 48 1.67 7.42 -1.50
CA THR A 48 1.67 6.35 -0.50
C THR A 48 0.50 6.50 0.47
N ILE A 49 0.00 5.38 1.00
CA ILE A 49 -1.03 5.36 2.04
C ILE A 49 -0.57 4.52 3.23
N ASP A 50 -0.91 4.97 4.43
CA ASP A 50 -0.59 4.29 5.69
C ASP A 50 -1.80 3.54 6.28
N VAL A 51 -1.54 2.68 7.27
CA VAL A 51 -2.56 1.89 8.00
C VAL A 51 -3.78 2.72 8.43
N PRO A 52 -3.66 3.93 9.02
CA PRO A 52 -4.83 4.70 9.43
C PRO A 52 -5.75 5.12 8.27
N GLN A 53 -5.19 5.30 7.08
CA GLN A 53 -5.95 5.63 5.86
C GLN A 53 -6.66 4.39 5.32
N ILE A 54 -5.98 3.25 5.34
CA ILE A 54 -6.57 1.96 4.95
C ILE A 54 -7.73 1.61 5.89
N ASP A 55 -7.54 1.70 7.20
CA ASP A 55 -8.57 1.38 8.20
C ASP A 55 -9.81 2.27 8.03
N ALA A 56 -9.62 3.59 7.81
CA ALA A 56 -10.72 4.50 7.54
C ALA A 56 -11.52 4.10 6.29
N ILE A 57 -10.83 3.75 5.18
CA ILE A 57 -11.49 3.28 3.96
C ILE A 57 -12.26 1.98 4.21
N MET A 58 -11.67 1.03 4.95
CA MET A 58 -12.30 -0.24 5.26
C MET A 58 -13.57 -0.06 6.11
N GLU A 59 -13.58 0.92 7.01
CA GLU A 59 -14.72 1.30 7.84
C GLU A 59 -15.73 2.22 7.12
N GLY A 60 -15.45 2.67 5.89
CA GLY A 60 -16.31 3.59 5.14
C GLY A 60 -16.31 5.02 5.69
N ARG A 61 -15.24 5.41 6.37
CA ARG A 61 -15.00 6.77 6.86
C ARG A 61 -14.04 7.53 5.94
N ASP A 62 -14.04 8.85 6.03
CA ASP A 62 -13.06 9.67 5.34
C ASP A 62 -11.65 9.44 5.90
N PRO A 63 -10.65 9.14 5.04
CA PRO A 63 -9.30 8.86 5.50
C PRO A 63 -8.58 10.15 5.95
N PRO A 64 -7.76 10.08 7.02
CA PRO A 64 -6.96 11.21 7.44
C PRO A 64 -5.85 11.54 6.42
N PRO A 65 -5.26 12.74 6.49
CA PRO A 65 -4.05 13.03 5.73
C PRO A 65 -2.89 12.08 6.14
N PRO A 66 -1.91 11.83 5.26
CA PRO A 66 -0.74 11.00 5.58
C PRO A 66 0.05 11.53 6.77
N MET A 67 0.80 10.65 7.45
CA MET A 67 1.66 11.07 8.55
C MET A 67 2.71 12.09 8.08
N GLY A 68 2.75 13.25 8.74
CA GLY A 68 3.65 14.36 8.39
C GLY A 68 3.06 15.37 7.40
N TRP A 69 1.91 15.08 6.79
CA TRP A 69 1.17 16.02 5.97
C TRP A 69 0.39 16.99 6.87
N GLY A 70 0.88 18.23 7.02
CA GLY A 70 0.23 19.27 7.83
C GLY A 70 0.99 19.78 9.06
N LYS A 71 2.30 19.51 9.20
CA LYS A 71 3.19 20.33 10.06
C LYS A 71 3.64 21.59 9.30
N ALA A 72 2.68 22.42 8.88
CA ALA A 72 2.92 23.79 8.44
C ALA A 72 1.99 24.72 9.23
N ASN A 73 2.64 25.65 9.93
CA ASN A 73 2.19 26.61 10.94
C ASN A 73 0.81 27.29 10.73
N PRO A 74 0.03 27.63 11.79
CA PRO A 74 -0.84 28.80 11.74
C PRO A 74 0.01 30.11 11.78
N PRO A 75 -0.45 31.22 11.18
CA PRO A 75 0.32 32.45 11.07
C PRO A 75 0.24 33.26 12.37
N GLY A 76 1.38 33.52 13.01
CA GLY A 76 1.47 34.54 14.07
C GLY A 76 2.60 34.32 15.08
N GLY A 77 3.71 35.02 14.90
CA GLY A 77 4.78 35.17 15.91
C GLY A 77 6.16 34.89 15.34
N GLY A 78 6.89 35.97 15.02
CA GLY A 78 8.18 35.93 14.33
C GLY A 78 9.33 35.29 15.11
N GLY A 79 10.33 34.84 14.37
CA GLY A 79 11.58 34.30 14.87
C GLY A 79 12.40 33.76 13.70
N ASP A 80 13.39 34.57 13.33
CA ASP A 80 14.45 34.36 12.35
C ASP A 80 15.19 33.02 12.53
N ASP A 81 15.58 32.42 11.40
CA ASP A 81 16.91 31.82 11.14
C ASP A 81 16.83 30.60 10.21
N GLY A 82 17.32 30.81 8.98
CA GLY A 82 18.32 29.91 8.40
C GLY A 82 17.85 28.64 7.70
N ASP A 83 18.07 28.67 6.39
CA ASP A 83 18.74 27.61 5.63
C ASP A 83 17.90 26.71 4.71
N MET A 84 18.54 26.44 3.58
CA MET A 84 17.99 26.13 2.28
C MET A 84 17.41 24.72 2.15
N GLY A 85 16.40 24.63 1.29
CA GLY A 85 16.48 23.74 0.15
C GLY A 85 16.30 22.24 0.42
N GLY A 86 15.19 21.69 -0.07
CA GLY A 86 15.17 20.29 -0.45
C GLY A 86 13.79 19.68 -0.45
N LYS A 87 13.19 19.60 -1.64
CA LYS A 87 12.43 18.41 -2.02
C LYS A 87 13.35 17.22 -1.73
N ARG A 88 13.21 16.48 -0.63
CA ARG A 88 13.94 15.22 -0.50
C ARG A 88 13.27 14.18 0.40
N PRO A 89 13.55 12.90 0.06
CA PRO A 89 12.61 11.79 0.10
C PRO A 89 12.71 11.01 1.41
N LEU A 90 11.76 10.09 1.60
CA LEU A 90 11.65 9.23 2.77
C LEU A 90 12.91 8.37 2.99
N GLN A 91 13.20 8.09 4.26
CA GLN A 91 14.34 7.28 4.70
C GLN A 91 14.11 5.78 4.37
N PRO A 92 15.15 5.00 4.03
CA PRO A 92 15.00 3.58 3.69
C PRO A 92 14.62 2.74 4.92
N ILE A 93 13.55 1.96 4.78
CA ILE A 93 13.16 0.91 5.73
C ILE A 93 14.09 -0.28 5.55
N GLY A 94 15.19 -0.27 6.31
CA GLY A 94 16.17 -1.33 6.41
C GLY A 94 17.21 -0.97 7.46
N GLY A 95 16.88 -1.20 8.74
CA GLY A 95 17.81 -1.00 9.84
C GLY A 95 19.06 -1.88 9.68
N ALA A 96 20.21 -1.38 10.14
CA ALA A 96 21.46 -2.14 10.17
C ALA A 96 21.27 -3.43 10.97
N ALA A 97 21.64 -4.57 10.37
CA ALA A 97 21.82 -5.80 11.12
C ALA A 97 22.86 -5.56 12.23
N GLU A 98 22.43 -5.65 13.48
CA GLU A 98 23.31 -5.65 14.65
C GLU A 98 24.27 -6.83 14.53
N GLN A 99 25.56 -6.53 14.35
CA GLN A 99 26.63 -7.47 14.62
C GLN A 99 26.78 -7.56 16.14
N ALA A 100 26.54 -8.74 16.68
CA ALA A 100 27.06 -9.19 17.96
C ALA A 100 27.78 -10.53 17.74
#